data_AF-A0A1C5DA34-F1
#
_entry.id   AF-A0A1C5DA34-F1
#
_cell.length_a   1.000
_cell.length_b   1.000
_cell.length_c   1.000
_cell.angle_alpha   90.00
_cell.angle_beta   90.00
_cell.angle_gamma   90.00
#
_symmetry.space_group_name_H-M   'P 1'
#
loop_
_entity.id
_entity.type
_entity.pdbx_description
1 polymer ?
#
loop_
_entity_poly.entity_id
_entity_poly.type
_entity_poly.pdbx_seq_one_letter_code
_entity_poly.pdbx_strand_id
1 'polypeptide(L)' 'MAGDTATGDAVLNISIALLPGRTEELKAQLTDSVLELLAAHLKPVDGVTVHASAETRDLDPSYRKR' A
#
# COMPACT_ATOMS: atom_id res chain seq x y z
N MET A 1 9.07 -8.55 4.23
CA MET A 1 9.58 -9.92 4.01
C MET A 1 8.40 -10.86 4.14
N ALA A 2 7.93 -11.46 3.04
CA ALA A 2 6.98 -12.57 3.13
C ALA A 2 7.81 -13.83 3.42
N GLY A 3 7.66 -14.39 4.62
CA GLY A 3 8.21 -15.70 4.96
C GLY A 3 7.37 -16.79 4.30
N ASP A 4 8.05 -17.82 3.78
CA ASP A 4 7.54 -19.04 3.13
C ASP A 4 6.02 -19.08 2.95
N THR A 5 5.53 -18.46 1.87
CA THR A 5 4.10 -18.46 1.55
C THR A 5 3.71 -19.87 1.19
N ALA A 6 3.03 -20.53 2.12
CA ALA A 6 2.30 -21.75 1.84
C ALA A 6 1.37 -21.50 0.64
N THR A 7 1.06 -22.57 -0.11
CA THR A 7 0.11 -22.51 -1.23
C THR A 7 -1.24 -21.99 -0.70
N GLY A 8 -1.50 -20.69 -0.89
CA GLY A 8 -2.66 -20.01 -0.31
C GLY A 8 -2.41 -18.61 0.26
N ASP A 9 -1.19 -18.08 0.26
CA ASP A 9 -0.95 -16.68 0.66
C ASP A 9 -0.63 -15.78 -0.54
N ALA A 10 -1.30 -14.63 -0.61
CA ALA A 10 -1.05 -13.57 -1.58
C ALA A 10 -0.61 -12.29 -0.87
N VAL A 11 0.39 -11.60 -1.42
CA VAL A 11 0.89 -10.34 -0.87
C VAL A 11 0.61 -9.21 -1.83
N LEU A 12 0.00 -8.14 -1.33
CA LEU A 12 -0.27 -6.92 -2.06
C LEU A 12 0.36 -5.74 -1.31
N ASN A 13 1.30 -5.05 -1.96
CA ASN A 13 1.85 -3.80 -1.42
C ASN A 13 1.55 -2.64 -2.35
N ILE A 14 1.01 -1.54 -1.80
CA ILE A 14 0.79 -0.29 -2.51
C ILE A 14 1.80 0.75 -2.01
N SER A 15 2.66 1.23 -2.90
CA SER A 15 3.57 2.34 -2.60
C SER A 15 3.08 3.62 -3.29
N ILE A 16 2.81 4.64 -2.49
CA ILE A 16 2.34 5.96 -2.93
C ILE A 16 3.48 6.95 -2.77
N ALA A 17 3.90 7.58 -3.87
CA ALA A 17 4.95 8.58 -3.85
C ALA A 17 4.40 9.96 -4.23
N LEU A 18 4.57 10.94 -3.36
CA LEU A 18 4.05 12.30 -3.51
C LEU A 18 5.20 13.31 -3.55
N LEU A 19 4.97 14.49 -4.14
CA LEU A 19 5.88 15.61 -3.91
C LEU A 19 5.87 15.99 -2.42
N PRO A 20 7.01 16.42 -1.85
CA PRO A 20 7.08 16.86 -0.46
C PRO A 20 6.12 18.03 -0.16
N GLY A 21 5.74 18.16 1.10
CA GLY A 21 4.95 19.30 1.60
C GLY A 21 3.59 18.93 2.20
N ARG A 22 3.28 17.64 2.34
CA ARG A 22 2.16 17.17 3.16
C ARG A 22 2.65 16.83 4.56
N THR A 23 1.78 17.04 5.55
CA THR A 23 2.08 16.64 6.93
C THR A 23 2.06 15.12 7.06
N GLU A 24 2.71 14.60 8.09
CA GLU A 24 2.74 13.16 8.35
C GLU A 24 1.36 12.62 8.70
N GLU A 25 0.52 13.41 9.38
CA GLU A 25 -0.86 13.01 9.71
C GLU A 25 -1.69 12.81 8.44
N LEU A 26 -1.53 13.68 7.42
CA LEU A 26 -2.26 13.54 6.17
C LEU A 26 -1.74 12.36 5.33
N LYS A 27 -0.43 12.08 5.37
CA LYS A 27 0.16 10.89 4.73
C LYS A 27 -0.33 9.60 5.39
N ALA A 28 -0.44 9.58 6.72
CA ALA A 28 -1.01 8.48 7.47
C ALA A 28 -2.49 8.26 7.09
N GLN A 29 -3.29 9.33 7.10
CA GLN A 29 -4.70 9.26 6.71
C GLN A 29 -4.89 8.73 5.27
N LEU A 30 -4.04 9.15 4.32
CA LEU A 30 -4.07 8.62 2.95
C LEU A 30 -3.75 7.13 2.92
N THR A 31 -2.74 6.69 3.68
CA THR A 31 -2.32 5.29 3.76
C THR A 31 -3.47 4.42 4.29
N ASP A 32 -4.11 4.85 5.36
CA ASP A 32 -5.26 4.16 5.95
C ASP A 32 -6.44 4.10 4.98
N SER A 33 -6.76 5.22 4.32
CA SER A 33 -7.85 5.29 3.33
C SER A 33 -7.64 4.33 2.17
N VAL A 34 -6.39 4.11 1.75
CA VAL A 34 -6.06 3.13 0.70
C VAL A 34 -6.25 1.71 1.19
N LEU A 35 -5.87 1.39 2.44
CA LEU A 35 -6.13 0.07 3.01
C LEU A 35 -7.63 -0.21 3.15
N GLU A 36 -8.43 0.78 3.57
CA GLU A 36 -9.89 0.68 3.60
C GLU A 36 -10.47 0.45 2.20
N LEU A 37 -9.97 1.17 1.19
CA LEU A 37 -10.36 0.97 -0.21
C LEU A 37 -10.04 -0.45 -0.69
N LEU A 38 -8.84 -0.95 -0.40
CA LEU A 38 -8.47 -2.32 -0.75
C LEU A 38 -9.40 -3.33 -0.09
N ALA A 39 -9.70 -3.18 1.20
CA ALA A 39 -10.62 -4.06 1.91
C ALA A 39 -12.03 -4.05 1.28
N ALA A 40 -12.50 -2.90 0.79
CA ALA A 40 -13.80 -2.78 0.12
C ALA A 40 -13.84 -3.41 -1.29
N HIS A 41 -12.71 -3.52 -1.97
CA HIS A 41 -12.64 -3.97 -3.38
C HIS A 41 -12.05 -5.36 -3.59
N LEU A 42 -11.26 -5.87 -2.65
CA LEU A 42 -10.71 -7.21 -2.73
C LEU A 42 -11.81 -8.24 -2.48
N LYS A 43 -12.10 -9.03 -3.50
CA LYS A 43 -13.02 -10.17 -3.38
C LYS A 43 -12.28 -11.34 -2.74
N PRO A 44 -12.88 -12.01 -1.73
CA PRO A 44 -12.29 -13.20 -1.17
C PRO A 44 -12.19 -14.29 -2.25
N VAL A 45 -11.11 -15.06 -2.20
CA VAL A 45 -10.89 -16.24 -3.05
C VAL A 45 -10.64 -17.40 -2.10
N ASP A 46 -11.39 -18.49 -2.27
CA ASP A 46 -11.28 -19.66 -1.41
C ASP A 46 -9.85 -20.19 -1.40
N GLY A 47 -9.33 -20.46 -0.19
CA GLY A 47 -7.97 -20.92 -0.01
C GLY A 47 -6.89 -19.86 -0.22
N VAL A 48 -7.25 -18.57 -0.35
CA VAL A 48 -6.30 -17.45 -0.49
C VAL A 48 -6.45 -16.44 0.66
N THR A 49 -5.41 -16.29 1.46
CA THR A 49 -5.25 -15.19 2.42
C THR A 49 -4.50 -14.05 1.74
N VAL A 50 -5.06 -12.84 1.77
CA VAL A 50 -4.38 -11.65 1.23
C VAL A 50 -3.78 -10.81 2.36
N HIS A 51 -2.47 -10.62 2.30
CA HIS A 51 -1.74 -9.67 3.13
C HIS A 51 -1.57 -8.36 2.37
N ALA A 52 -2.39 -7.36 2.70
CA ALA A 52 -2.34 -6.03 2.10
C ALA A 52 -1.52 -5.06 2.98
N SER A 53 -0.59 -4.33 2.37
CA SER A 53 0.12 -3.22 2.98
C SER A 53 0.09 -2.00 2.07
N ALA A 54 0.19 -0.82 2.68
CA ALA A 54 0.34 0.43 1.96
C ALA A 54 1.37 1.32 2.65
N GLU A 55 2.08 2.12 1.87
CA GLU A 55 2.99 3.13 2.36
C GLU A 55 2.86 4.41 1.54
N THR A 56 2.95 5.56 2.21
CA THR A 56 3.04 6.87 1.57
C THR A 56 4.40 7.48 1.88
N ARG A 57 5.12 7.90 0.84
CA ARG A 57 6.43 8.54 0.97
C ARG A 57 6.56 9.79 0.11
N ASP A 58 7.50 10.63 0.50
CA ASP A 58 7.94 11.70 -0.37
C ASP A 58 8.81 11.15 -1.52
N LEU A 59 8.64 11.75 -2.69
CA LEU A 59 9.51 11.57 -3.84
C LEU A 59 10.89 12.13 -3.51
N ASP A 60 11.91 11.45 -4.02
CA ASP A 60 13.29 11.92 -3.88
C ASP A 60 13.45 13.33 -4.51
N PRO A 61 14.25 14.24 -3.93
CA PRO A 61 14.48 15.58 -4.50
C PRO A 61 15.03 15.58 -5.94
N SER A 62 15.64 14.48 -6.38
CA SER A 62 16.08 14.29 -7.77
C SER A 62 14.94 13.97 -8.74
N TYR A 63 13.72 13.71 -8.25
CA TYR A 63 12.57 13.43 -9.09
C TYR A 63 12.30 14.58 -10.08
N ARG A 64 12.09 14.24 -11.35
CA ARG A 64 11.75 15.17 -12.42
C ARG A 64 10.54 14.63 -13.18
N LYS A 65 9.60 15.51 -13.51
CA LYS A 65 8.46 15.24 -14.39
C LYS A 65 8.65 16.03 -15.69
N ARG A 66 8.25 15.45 -16.82
CA ARG A 66 8.10 16.15 -18.10
C ARG A 66 6.62 16.19 -18.48
#